data_AF-R5BGM1-F1
#
_entry.id   AF-R5BGM1-F1
#
_cell.length_a   1.000
_cell.length_b   1.000
_cell.length_c   1.000
_cell.angle_alpha   90.00
_cell.angle_beta   90.00
_cell.angle_gamma   90.00
#
_symmetry.space_group_name_H-M   'P 1'
#
loop_
_entity.id
_entity.type
_entity.pdbx_description
1 polymer ?
#
loop_
_entity_poly.entity_id
_entity_poly.type
_entity_poly.pdbx_seq_one_letter_code
_entity_poly.pdbx_strand_id
1 'polypeptide(L)'
;MKVQAIILITALTVTGMAAGAQNKKWTLQECIDYAVENNISLRQSRNAHLSGLEDTYQAKAAMFPSLNASASQGVTNRPFSESGNSTVVGSDVYSTSKATSWSGNYGINAGMTLYSGGSLSTALRQSQLRNSLDSLSVEESTNDVVISIVKAYMHCIP
;
A
#
# COMPACT_ATOMS: atom_id res chain seq x y z
N MET A 1 -11.19 -12.35 -56.55
CA MET A 1 -11.26 -13.03 -55.23
C MET A 1 -10.93 -12.12 -54.05
N LYS A 2 -9.92 -11.23 -54.13
CA LYS A 2 -9.55 -10.29 -53.03
C LYS A 2 -10.64 -9.25 -52.68
N VAL A 3 -11.36 -8.72 -53.68
CA VAL A 3 -12.42 -7.71 -53.47
C VAL A 3 -13.65 -8.29 -52.76
N GLN A 4 -14.02 -9.54 -53.06
CA GLN A 4 -15.14 -10.21 -52.38
C GLN A 4 -14.80 -10.58 -50.93
N ALA A 5 -13.54 -10.91 -50.63
CA ALA A 5 -13.07 -11.12 -49.27
C ALA A 5 -13.08 -9.84 -48.43
N ILE A 6 -12.75 -8.68 -49.03
CA ILE A 6 -12.79 -7.39 -48.33
C ILE A 6 -14.23 -6.98 -47.99
N ILE A 7 -15.19 -7.14 -48.92
CA ILE A 7 -16.61 -6.80 -48.68
C ILE A 7 -17.24 -7.70 -47.59
N LEU A 8 -16.85 -8.97 -47.51
CA LEU A 8 -17.32 -9.89 -46.47
C LEU A 8 -16.77 -9.55 -45.08
N ILE A 9 -15.55 -9.02 -44.99
CA ILE A 9 -14.91 -8.62 -43.73
C ILE A 9 -15.50 -7.31 -43.19
N THR A 10 -15.83 -6.34 -44.06
CA THR A 10 -16.52 -5.10 -43.64
C THR A 10 -17.98 -5.31 -43.27
N ALA A 11 -18.67 -6.31 -43.83
CA ALA A 11 -20.05 -6.63 -43.45
C ALA A 11 -20.15 -7.31 -42.06
N LEU A 12 -19.10 -8.01 -41.64
CA LEU A 12 -19.05 -8.69 -40.34
C LEU A 12 -18.73 -7.76 -39.16
N THR A 13 -18.09 -6.60 -39.41
CA THR A 13 -17.79 -5.62 -38.36
C THR A 13 -18.97 -4.68 -38.06
N VAL A 14 -19.89 -4.47 -39.00
CA VAL A 14 -21.07 -3.60 -38.81
C VAL A 14 -22.21 -4.30 -38.06
N THR A 15 -22.30 -5.63 -38.13
CA THR A 15 -23.36 -6.41 -37.46
C THR A 15 -23.10 -6.68 -35.98
N GLY A 16 -21.91 -6.35 -35.45
CA GLY A 16 -21.55 -6.52 -34.03
C GLY A 16 -22.02 -5.41 -33.08
N MET A 17 -22.52 -4.27 -33.59
CA MET A 17 -22.91 -3.13 -32.74
C MET A 17 -24.39 -3.16 -32.30
N ALA A 18 -25.15 -4.19 -32.67
CA ALA A 18 -26.55 -4.37 -32.26
C ALA A 18 -26.72 -5.36 -31.09
N ALA A 19 -25.63 -5.72 -30.40
CA ALA A 19 -25.69 -6.55 -29.20
C ALA A 19 -26.21 -5.73 -28.01
N GLY A 20 -27.54 -5.63 -27.91
CA GLY A 20 -28.27 -5.37 -26.66
C GLY A 20 -27.94 -4.06 -25.96
N ALA A 21 -28.50 -2.95 -26.46
CA ALA A 21 -28.90 -1.88 -25.55
C ALA A 21 -29.86 -2.52 -24.53
N GLN A 22 -29.36 -2.81 -23.33
CA GLN A 22 -30.13 -3.49 -22.30
C GLN A 22 -31.34 -2.62 -21.97
N ASN A 23 -32.50 -3.00 -22.49
CA ASN A 23 -33.80 -2.47 -22.10
C ASN A 23 -34.20 -3.04 -20.72
N LYS A 24 -33.24 -3.12 -19.79
CA LYS A 24 -33.48 -3.51 -18.40
C LYS A 24 -34.09 -2.29 -17.73
N LYS A 25 -35.37 -2.36 -17.41
CA LYS A 25 -36.00 -1.39 -16.51
C LYS A 25 -35.43 -1.63 -15.12
N TRP A 26 -34.58 -0.72 -14.65
CA TRP A 26 -34.01 -0.78 -13.32
C TRP A 26 -35.05 -0.34 -12.30
N THR A 27 -35.25 -1.15 -11.27
CA THR A 27 -35.99 -0.75 -10.08
C THR A 27 -35.14 0.19 -9.23
N LEU A 28 -35.77 1.04 -8.40
CA LEU A 28 -35.05 1.93 -7.48
C LEU A 28 -34.06 1.14 -6.60
N GLN A 29 -34.48 -0.02 -6.10
CA GLN A 29 -33.63 -0.87 -5.26
C GLN A 29 -32.38 -1.35 -6.02
N GLU A 30 -32.54 -1.81 -7.27
CA GLU A 30 -31.39 -2.22 -8.09
C GLU A 30 -30.44 -1.05 -8.41
N CYS A 31 -30.98 0.16 -8.60
CA CYS A 31 -30.16 1.36 -8.77
C CYS A 31 -29.35 1.67 -7.51
N ILE A 32 -29.98 1.54 -6.33
CA ILE A 32 -29.32 1.76 -5.03
C ILE A 32 -28.23 0.73 -4.80
N ASP A 33 -28.55 -0.56 -4.91
CA ASP A 33 -27.62 -1.66 -4.65
C ASP A 33 -26.40 -1.56 -5.57
N TYR A 34 -26.63 -1.32 -6.87
CA TYR A 34 -25.55 -1.18 -7.85
C TYR A 34 -24.65 0.02 -7.53
N ALA A 35 -25.25 1.16 -7.19
CA ALA A 35 -24.48 2.36 -6.92
C ALA A 35 -23.74 2.27 -5.59
N VAL A 36 -24.32 1.71 -4.52
CA VAL A 36 -23.58 1.51 -3.26
C VAL A 36 -22.37 0.60 -3.45
N GLU A 37 -22.50 -0.45 -4.26
CA GLU A 37 -21.39 -1.39 -4.56
C GLU A 37 -20.32 -0.75 -5.46
N ASN A 38 -20.71 0.07 -6.43
CA ASN A 38 -19.80 0.62 -7.45
C ASN A 38 -19.35 2.06 -7.21
N ASN A 39 -19.87 2.75 -6.19
CA ASN A 39 -19.51 4.14 -5.92
C ASN A 39 -18.05 4.24 -5.43
N ILE A 40 -17.22 4.93 -6.21
CA ILE A 40 -15.80 5.10 -5.93
C ILE A 40 -15.57 5.88 -4.63
N SER A 41 -16.38 6.91 -4.35
CA SER A 41 -16.28 7.71 -3.13
C SER A 41 -16.58 6.87 -1.87
N LEU A 42 -17.54 5.96 -1.93
CA LEU A 42 -17.80 5.00 -0.83
C LEU A 42 -16.65 4.03 -0.63
N ARG A 43 -16.07 3.51 -1.73
CA ARG A 43 -14.89 2.64 -1.66
C ARG A 43 -13.68 3.37 -1.06
N GLN A 44 -13.48 4.63 -1.43
CA GLN A 44 -12.44 5.48 -0.85
C GLN A 44 -12.66 5.71 0.65
N SER A 45 -13.90 6.01 1.05
CA SER A 45 -14.25 6.21 2.47
C SER A 45 -14.05 4.93 3.29
N ARG A 46 -14.47 3.77 2.76
CA ARG A 46 -14.22 2.47 3.39
C ARG A 46 -12.72 2.19 3.52
N ASN A 47 -11.94 2.47 2.48
CA ASN A 47 -10.49 2.31 2.54
C ASN A 47 -9.85 3.23 3.58
N ALA A 48 -10.31 4.48 3.69
CA ALA A 48 -9.84 5.40 4.73
C ALA A 48 -10.14 4.87 6.13
N HIS A 49 -11.33 4.33 6.37
CA HIS A 49 -11.68 3.66 7.64
C HIS A 49 -10.77 2.46 7.93
N LEU A 50 -10.49 1.62 6.92
CA LEU A 50 -9.55 0.49 7.07
C LEU A 50 -8.13 0.97 7.40
N SER A 51 -7.66 2.05 6.78
CA SER A 51 -6.37 2.67 7.14
C SER A 51 -6.38 3.20 8.57
N GLY A 52 -7.48 3.82 9.02
CA GLY A 52 -7.65 4.28 10.40
C GLY A 52 -7.61 3.14 11.42
N LEU A 53 -8.11 1.95 11.08
CA LEU A 53 -7.96 0.75 11.90
C LEU A 53 -6.48 0.37 12.06
N GLU A 54 -5.70 0.36 10.99
CA GLU A 54 -4.26 0.09 11.06
C GLU A 54 -3.52 1.11 11.93
N ASP A 55 -3.88 2.40 11.86
CA ASP A 55 -3.32 3.43 12.73
C ASP A 55 -3.61 3.14 14.22
N THR A 56 -4.80 2.61 14.55
CA THR A 56 -5.10 2.18 15.94
C THR A 56 -4.25 0.99 16.36
N TYR A 57 -4.01 0.03 15.47
CA TYR A 57 -3.15 -1.11 15.74
C TYR A 57 -1.69 -0.67 15.90
N GLN A 58 -1.21 0.28 15.10
CA GLN A 58 0.12 0.84 15.22
C GLN A 58 0.29 1.63 16.53
N ALA A 59 -0.70 2.44 16.92
CA ALA A 59 -0.68 3.13 18.20
C ALA A 59 -0.68 2.15 19.39
N LYS A 60 -1.37 1.02 19.27
CA LYS A 60 -1.33 -0.06 20.25
C LYS A 60 0.02 -0.80 20.24
N ALA A 61 0.59 -1.05 19.07
CA ALA A 61 1.90 -1.68 18.89
C ALA A 61 3.03 -0.83 19.49
N ALA A 62 2.91 0.49 19.43
CA ALA A 62 3.88 1.42 20.03
C ALA A 62 3.97 1.30 21.57
N MET A 63 3.00 0.67 22.24
CA MET A 63 3.06 0.36 23.67
C MET A 63 3.91 -0.87 24.00
N PHE A 64 4.30 -1.65 22.99
CA PHE A 64 5.09 -2.87 23.12
C PHE A 64 6.58 -2.61 22.78
N PRO A 65 7.51 -3.52 23.12
CA PRO A 65 8.92 -3.31 22.79
C PRO A 65 9.10 -3.41 21.27
N SER A 66 9.91 -2.53 20.72
CA SER A 66 10.45 -2.70 19.38
C SER A 66 11.63 -3.68 19.42
N LEU A 67 11.74 -4.53 18.40
CA LEU A 67 12.87 -5.42 18.19
C LEU A 67 13.38 -5.22 16.76
N ASN A 68 14.66 -4.87 16.64
CA ASN A 68 15.30 -4.60 15.37
C ASN A 68 16.54 -5.48 15.26
N ALA A 69 16.64 -6.25 14.18
CA ALA A 69 17.83 -7.03 13.85
C ALA A 69 18.49 -6.42 12.61
N SER A 70 19.80 -6.24 12.66
CA SER A 70 20.58 -5.76 11.54
C SER A 70 21.77 -6.68 11.28
N ALA A 71 22.02 -6.91 10.00
CA ALA A 71 23.14 -7.67 9.49
C ALA A 71 23.76 -6.84 8.37
N SER A 72 25.05 -6.57 8.48
CA SER A 72 25.81 -5.85 7.46
C SER A 72 27.10 -6.58 7.18
N GLN A 73 27.47 -6.64 5.91
CA GLN A 73 28.72 -7.23 5.48
C GLN A 73 29.38 -6.30 4.46
N GLY A 74 30.65 -5.99 4.71
CA GLY A 74 31.48 -5.14 3.88
C GLY A 74 32.72 -5.88 3.41
N VAL A 75 33.04 -5.71 2.14
CA VAL A 75 34.35 -6.10 1.59
C VAL A 75 35.03 -4.82 1.19
N THR A 76 36.23 -4.59 1.70
CA THR A 76 37.04 -3.44 1.31
C THR A 76 38.36 -3.92 0.73
N ASN A 77 38.59 -3.57 -0.54
CA ASN A 77 39.85 -3.80 -1.23
C ASN A 77 40.71 -2.53 -1.14
N ARG A 78 41.89 -2.63 -0.53
CA ARG A 78 42.92 -1.60 -0.44
C ARG A 78 44.21 -2.13 -1.04
N PRO A 79 44.39 -2.03 -2.38
CA PRO A 79 45.53 -2.63 -3.07
C PRO A 79 46.87 -1.95 -2.71
N PHE A 80 46.84 -0.71 -2.21
CA PHE A 80 48.01 0.05 -1.75
C PHE A 80 47.93 0.34 -0.24
N SER A 81 47.67 -0.68 0.58
CA SER A 81 47.65 -0.51 2.04
C SER A 81 49.07 -0.64 2.62
N GLU A 82 49.56 0.41 3.31
CA GLU A 82 50.78 0.39 4.13
C GLU A 82 50.66 -0.48 5.40
N SER A 83 49.55 -1.19 5.59
CA SER A 83 49.32 -2.10 6.72
C SER A 83 49.93 -3.49 6.49
N GLY A 84 51.16 -3.56 5.98
CA GLY A 84 51.89 -4.81 5.81
C GLY A 84 52.96 -4.97 6.89
N ASN A 85 53.08 -6.17 7.46
CA ASN A 85 54.25 -6.49 8.28
C ASN A 85 55.44 -6.73 7.34
N SER A 86 56.51 -5.96 7.53
CA SER A 86 57.80 -6.22 6.89
C SER A 86 58.74 -6.87 7.89
N THR A 87 59.27 -8.05 7.54
CA THR A 87 60.26 -8.75 8.34
C THR A 87 61.58 -8.77 7.59
N VAL A 88 62.67 -8.42 8.29
CA VAL A 88 64.02 -8.44 7.73
C VAL A 88 64.71 -9.73 8.17
N VAL A 89 65.23 -10.51 7.22
CA VAL A 89 66.06 -11.70 7.48
C VAL A 89 67.37 -11.52 6.73
N GLY A 90 68.44 -11.16 7.45
CA GLY A 90 69.72 -10.82 6.83
C GLY A 90 69.67 -9.47 6.10
N SER A 91 70.07 -9.44 4.83
CA SER A 91 69.97 -8.26 3.94
C SER A 91 68.63 -8.16 3.21
N ASP A 92 67.76 -9.16 3.34
CA ASP A 92 66.53 -9.26 2.56
C ASP A 92 65.31 -8.81 3.37
N VAL A 93 64.44 -8.03 2.73
CA VAL A 93 63.20 -7.50 3.32
C VAL A 93 62.00 -8.21 2.70
N TYR A 94 61.23 -8.92 3.53
CA TYR A 94 59.99 -9.58 3.12
C TYR A 94 58.79 -8.77 3.59
N SER A 95 57.98 -8.26 2.65
CA SER A 95 56.77 -7.48 2.94
C SER A 95 55.52 -8.27 2.53
N THR A 96 54.56 -8.43 3.45
CA THR A 96 53.26 -9.03 3.14
C THR A 96 52.16 -7.96 3.23
N SER A 97 51.42 -7.72 2.14
CA SER A 97 50.27 -6.81 2.14
C SER A 97 48.97 -7.59 1.87
N LYS A 98 47.97 -7.42 2.75
CA LYS A 98 46.63 -7.98 2.54
C LYS A 98 45.77 -6.94 1.80
N ALA A 99 45.59 -7.12 0.50
CA ALA A 99 44.86 -6.18 -0.36
C ALA A 99 43.33 -6.21 -0.15
N THR A 100 42.76 -7.28 0.43
CA THR A 100 41.32 -7.43 0.62
C THR A 100 40.99 -7.72 2.08
N SER A 101 40.09 -6.93 2.65
CA SER A 101 39.57 -7.07 4.00
C SER A 101 38.07 -7.35 3.97
N TRP A 102 37.61 -8.25 4.83
CA TRP A 102 36.21 -8.60 5.01
C TRP A 102 35.81 -8.22 6.41
N SER A 103 34.71 -7.48 6.56
CA SER A 103 34.11 -7.13 7.84
C SER A 103 32.62 -7.44 7.81
N GLY A 104 32.09 -7.90 8.93
CA GLY A 104 30.65 -8.12 9.11
C GLY A 104 30.24 -7.65 10.48
N ASN A 105 29.05 -7.05 10.58
CA ASN A 105 28.48 -6.61 11.84
C ASN A 105 27.03 -7.08 11.91
N TYR A 106 26.72 -7.82 12.97
CA TYR A 106 25.42 -8.42 13.23
C TYR A 106 24.98 -7.98 14.62
N GLY A 107 23.79 -7.40 14.74
CA GLY A 107 23.29 -6.86 15.98
C GLY A 107 21.79 -7.02 16.10
N ILE A 108 21.33 -7.27 17.32
CA ILE A 108 19.91 -7.28 17.67
C ILE A 108 19.72 -6.23 18.77
N ASN A 109 18.78 -5.31 18.55
CA ASN A 109 18.47 -4.22 19.46
C ASN A 109 16.99 -4.29 19.83
N ALA A 110 16.70 -4.29 21.13
CA ALA A 110 15.35 -4.19 21.64
C ALA A 110 15.21 -2.92 22.48
N GLY A 111 14.07 -2.24 22.35
CA GLY A 111 13.81 -0.99 23.06
C GLY A 111 12.33 -0.78 23.31
N MET A 112 11.97 -0.39 24.53
CA MET A 112 10.60 -0.07 24.94
C MET A 112 10.57 1.27 25.67
N THR A 113 9.56 2.08 25.38
CA THR A 113 9.25 3.27 26.16
C THR A 113 8.47 2.89 27.42
N LEU A 114 9.11 2.96 28.59
CA LEU A 114 8.45 2.68 29.87
C LEU A 114 7.44 3.77 30.27
N TYR A 115 7.80 5.03 30.02
CA TYR A 115 6.94 6.17 30.31
C TYR A 115 7.29 7.34 29.39
N SER A 116 6.25 8.00 28.88
CA SER A 116 6.37 9.19 28.01
C SER A 116 5.29 10.22 28.36
N GLY A 117 5.14 10.54 29.65
CA GLY A 117 4.17 11.55 30.11
C GLY A 117 2.70 11.23 29.79
N GLY A 118 2.36 9.95 29.59
CA GLY A 118 1.02 9.52 29.17
C GLY A 118 0.69 9.67 27.68
N SER A 119 1.61 10.22 26.87
CA SER A 119 1.40 10.50 25.43
C SER A 119 0.93 9.28 24.63
N LEU A 120 1.56 8.11 24.85
CA LEU A 120 1.18 6.85 24.19
C LEU A 120 -0.28 6.45 24.45
N SER A 121 -0.75 6.63 25.69
CA SER A 121 -2.14 6.30 26.05
C SER A 121 -3.14 7.25 25.41
N THR A 122 -2.80 8.54 25.31
CA THR A 122 -3.64 9.55 24.67
C THR A 122 -3.68 9.35 23.17
N ALA A 123 -2.54 9.06 22.54
CA ALA A 123 -2.47 8.73 21.12
C ALA A 123 -3.36 7.53 20.77
N LEU A 124 -3.33 6.46 21.57
CA LEU A 124 -4.21 5.30 21.36
C LEU A 124 -5.70 5.68 21.45
N ARG A 125 -6.10 6.44 22.48
CA ARG A 125 -7.50 6.90 22.63
C ARG A 125 -7.92 7.81 21.46
N GLN A 126 -7.02 8.68 21.01
CA GLN A 126 -7.26 9.55 19.87
C GLN A 126 -7.48 8.75 18.58
N SER A 127 -6.63 7.76 18.30
CA SER A 127 -6.80 6.88 17.14
C SER A 127 -8.12 6.11 17.21
N GLN A 128 -8.50 5.60 18.39
CA GLN A 128 -9.78 4.90 18.56
C GLN A 128 -10.98 5.80 18.25
N LEU A 129 -10.97 7.04 18.76
CA LEU A 129 -12.03 8.01 18.49
C LEU A 129 -12.07 8.39 17.00
N ARG A 130 -10.90 8.59 16.38
CA ARG A 130 -10.80 8.84 14.93
C ARG A 130 -11.45 7.69 14.15
N ASN A 131 -11.13 6.44 14.48
CA ASN A 131 -11.68 5.29 13.81
C ASN A 131 -13.22 5.20 13.92
N SER A 132 -13.78 5.58 15.08
CA SER A 132 -15.23 5.71 15.24
C SER A 132 -15.81 6.81 14.34
N LEU A 133 -15.16 7.97 14.25
CA LEU A 133 -15.58 9.04 13.34
C LEU A 133 -15.52 8.59 11.86
N ASP A 134 -14.47 7.87 11.47
CA ASP A 134 -14.32 7.37 10.10
C ASP A 134 -15.43 6.36 9.77
N SER A 135 -15.83 5.51 10.72
CA SER A 135 -16.96 4.59 10.52
C SER A 135 -18.29 5.33 10.33
N LEU A 136 -18.53 6.39 11.09
CA LEU A 136 -19.72 7.23 10.94
C LEU A 136 -19.71 7.99 9.61
N SER A 137 -18.55 8.48 9.17
CA SER A 137 -18.38 9.15 7.89
C SER A 137 -18.68 8.23 6.69
N VAL A 138 -18.34 6.94 6.79
CA VAL A 138 -18.73 5.94 5.78
C VAL A 138 -20.25 5.77 5.73
N GLU A 139 -20.92 5.74 6.88
CA GLU A 139 -22.38 5.61 6.95
C GLU A 139 -23.09 6.87 6.43
N GLU A 140 -22.61 8.06 6.79
CA GLU A 140 -23.08 9.34 6.25
C GLU A 140 -22.93 9.40 4.73
N SER A 141 -21.75 9.06 4.21
CA SER A 141 -21.49 9.02 2.76
C SER A 141 -22.42 8.03 2.06
N THR A 142 -22.73 6.90 2.69
CA THR A 142 -23.66 5.90 2.15
C THR A 142 -25.07 6.48 2.04
N ASN A 143 -25.53 7.16 3.09
CA ASN A 143 -26.82 7.84 3.09
C ASN A 143 -26.90 8.92 2.01
N ASP A 144 -25.86 9.73 1.84
CA ASP A 144 -25.81 10.76 0.79
C ASP A 144 -25.90 10.18 -0.62
N VAL A 145 -25.21 9.06 -0.86
CA VAL A 145 -25.29 8.33 -2.12
C VAL A 145 -26.71 7.83 -2.35
N VAL A 146 -27.34 7.19 -1.36
CA VAL A 146 -28.73 6.72 -1.44
C VAL A 146 -29.68 7.87 -1.76
N ILE A 147 -29.58 8.99 -1.04
CA ILE A 147 -30.41 10.18 -1.27
C ILE A 147 -30.21 10.72 -2.69
N SER A 148 -28.97 10.78 -3.18
CA SER A 148 -28.66 11.26 -4.53
C SER A 148 -29.30 10.39 -5.62
N ILE A 149 -29.30 9.06 -5.44
CA ILE A 149 -29.89 8.11 -6.38
C ILE A 149 -31.41 8.20 -6.34
N VAL A 150 -32.02 8.28 -5.16
CA VAL A 150 -33.48 8.45 -5.03
C VAL A 150 -33.92 9.72 -5.74
N LYS A 151 -33.23 10.85 -5.54
CA LYS A 151 -33.52 12.11 -6.24
C LYS A 151 -33.39 11.97 -7.76
N ALA A 152 -32.30 11.36 -8.23
CA ALA A 152 -32.10 11.12 -9.66
C ALA A 152 -33.22 10.24 -10.23
N TYR A 153 -33.58 9.15 -9.55
CA TYR A 153 -34.65 8.26 -9.97
C TYR A 153 -36.01 8.96 -10.06
N MET A 154 -36.38 9.78 -9.07
CA MET A 154 -37.62 10.57 -9.11
C MET A 154 -37.65 11.57 -10.27
N HIS A 155 -36.50 12.11 -10.69
CA HIS A 155 -36.43 13.02 -11.83
C HIS A 155 -36.54 12.29 -13.19
N CYS A 156 -36.14 11.02 -13.24
CA CYS A 156 -36.17 10.21 -14.45
C CYS A 156 -37.53 9.54 -14.71
N ILE A 157 -38.43 9.53 -13.73
CA ILE A 157 -39.80 9.05 -13.91
C ILE A 157 -40.64 10.19 -14.52
N PRO A 158 -41.21 10.02 -15.74
CA PRO A 158 -42.11 11.00 -16.35
C PRO A 158 -43.48 11.08 -15.65
#